data_AF-A0A6A6J3J4-F1
#
_entry.id   AF-A0A6A6J3J4-F1
#
_cell.length_a   1.000
_cell.length_b   1.000
_cell.length_c   1.000
_cell.angle_alpha   90.00
_cell.angle_beta   90.00
_cell.angle_gamma   90.00
#
_symmetry.space_group_name_H-M   'P 1'
#
loop_
_entity.id
_entity.type
_entity.pdbx_description
1 polymer ?
#
loop_
_entity_poly.entity_id
_entity_poly.type
_entity_poly.pdbx_seq_one_letter_code
_entity_poly.pdbx_strand_id
1 'polypeptide(L)'
;MRKLEFKMPSVLDKVSAPFRPKPVFNQPVCTERRYYASRALHSISLVLLVVIAAAVVGLKAETINFMEDNKDTGFEFKTDDPQPTILAALPRNLFTAPAKLALVAAAISLTVGLGHVVFVFLDWKEGKKTQAYAFRRNMMFLHFINSILVLFALVSTYVTHKSSSHFNERYINYKADRASSDDGMRYNIGTFDLETWSCELKIVPGAFMVSEDYRKQCAIEMAGRDMMIPFLIVAWVLCGLSIWQMIGCRRDANGERIKTEQVEVEMGKMNAV
;
A
#
# COMPACT_ATOMS: atom_id res chain seq x y z
N MET A 1 18.53 24.18 63.04
CA MET A 1 18.68 23.06 62.08
C MET A 1 19.47 23.54 60.87
N ARG A 2 20.61 22.91 60.55
CA ARG A 2 21.46 23.27 59.39
C ARG A 2 20.90 22.63 58.12
N LYS A 3 20.57 23.43 57.10
CA LYS A 3 20.24 22.92 55.76
C LYS A 3 21.51 22.36 55.12
N LEU A 4 21.50 21.07 54.79
CA LEU A 4 22.54 20.42 54.00
C LEU A 4 22.31 20.79 52.53
N GLU A 5 23.26 21.52 51.93
CA GLU A 5 23.28 21.78 50.49
C GLU A 5 23.88 20.57 49.76
N PHE A 6 23.02 19.83 49.06
CA PHE A 6 23.43 18.73 48.20
C PHE A 6 23.86 19.31 46.84
N LYS A 7 25.16 19.51 46.64
CA LYS A 7 25.73 19.80 45.31
C LYS A 7 25.82 18.50 44.53
N MET A 8 24.89 18.27 43.60
CA MET A 8 25.05 17.21 42.61
C MET A 8 26.22 17.53 41.68
N PRO A 9 27.11 16.57 41.39
CA PRO A 9 28.24 16.76 40.48
C PRO A 9 27.75 16.96 39.03
N SER A 10 28.31 17.97 38.36
CA SER A 10 27.98 18.47 37.01
C SER A 10 28.27 17.50 35.85
N VAL A 11 28.46 16.20 36.13
CA VAL A 11 28.83 15.20 35.14
C VAL A 11 27.63 14.80 34.26
N LEU A 12 26.40 14.96 34.75
CA LEU A 12 25.17 14.70 33.98
C LEU A 12 24.90 15.74 32.86
N ASP A 13 25.47 16.94 32.94
CA ASP A 13 25.30 17.96 31.90
C ASP A 13 26.12 17.68 30.63
N LYS A 14 27.18 16.86 30.72
CA LYS A 14 28.02 16.51 29.57
C LYS A 14 27.44 15.39 28.71
N VAL A 15 26.53 14.57 29.26
CA VAL A 15 25.92 13.45 28.51
C VAL A 15 24.63 13.88 27.78
N SER A 16 24.01 15.00 28.18
CA SER A 16 22.78 15.52 27.55
C SER A 16 23.04 16.47 26.36
N ALA A 17 24.28 16.88 26.13
CA ALA A 17 24.64 17.86 25.10
C ALA A 17 24.28 17.47 23.64
N PRO A 18 24.39 16.20 23.18
CA PRO A 18 24.02 15.86 21.80
C PRO A 18 22.51 15.70 21.59
N PHE A 19 21.70 15.66 22.67
CA PHE A 19 20.24 15.48 22.60
C PHE A 19 19.44 16.74 22.95
N ARG A 20 20.06 17.92 23.01
CA ARG A 20 19.28 19.15 23.07
C ARG A 20 18.57 19.34 21.72
N PRO A 21 17.23 19.30 21.66
CA PRO A 21 16.52 19.58 20.44
C PRO A 21 16.90 21.00 20.00
N LYS A 22 17.68 21.10 18.92
CA LYS A 22 18.01 22.40 18.32
C LYS A 22 16.67 23.05 17.96
N PRO A 23 16.44 24.32 18.34
CA PRO A 23 15.19 24.98 18.01
C PRO A 23 14.98 24.91 16.50
N VAL A 24 13.89 24.24 16.09
CA VAL A 24 13.50 23.98 14.70
C VAL A 24 13.15 25.27 13.94
N PHE A 25 13.44 26.44 14.53
CA PHE A 25 13.00 27.74 14.06
C PHE A 25 14.08 28.55 13.32
N ASN A 26 15.38 28.22 13.45
CA ASN A 26 16.50 28.98 12.88
C ASN A 26 17.57 28.08 12.22
N GLN A 27 17.24 27.32 11.17
CA GLN A 27 18.22 26.53 10.42
C GLN A 27 18.41 27.09 9.01
N PRO A 28 19.65 27.26 8.52
CA PRO A 28 19.90 27.88 7.22
C PRO A 28 19.23 27.12 6.06
N VAL A 29 18.86 27.88 5.02
CA VAL A 29 18.25 27.38 3.78
C VAL A 29 19.10 26.28 3.16
N CYS A 30 18.43 25.22 2.65
CA CYS A 30 19.09 24.24 1.82
C CYS A 30 19.66 24.92 0.55
N THR A 31 20.98 24.91 0.42
CA THR A 31 21.72 25.34 -0.78
C THR A 31 21.08 24.79 -2.06
N GLU A 32 21.05 25.57 -3.12
CA GLU A 32 20.37 25.26 -4.40
C GLU A 32 20.64 23.82 -4.91
N ARG A 33 21.87 23.33 -4.79
CA ARG A 33 22.25 21.98 -5.27
C ARG A 33 21.53 20.84 -4.52
N ARG A 34 21.32 20.96 -3.20
CA ARG A 34 20.60 19.95 -2.41
C ARG A 34 19.10 19.96 -2.70
N TYR A 35 18.57 21.13 -3.04
CA TYR A 35 17.17 21.31 -3.41
C TYR A 35 16.83 20.56 -4.71
N TYR A 36 17.64 20.69 -5.76
CA TYR A 36 17.42 19.97 -7.03
C TYR A 36 17.51 18.45 -6.86
N ALA A 37 18.50 17.95 -6.10
CA ALA A 37 18.64 16.53 -5.82
C ALA A 37 17.44 15.97 -5.03
N SER A 38 16.98 16.69 -3.99
CA SER A 38 15.81 16.30 -3.22
C SER A 38 14.53 16.27 -4.07
N ARG A 39 14.34 17.24 -4.97
CA ARG A 39 13.19 17.25 -5.89
C ARG A 39 13.24 16.10 -6.86
N ALA A 40 14.40 15.85 -7.48
CA ALA A 40 14.58 14.75 -8.41
C ALA A 40 14.26 13.41 -7.75
N LEU A 41 14.81 13.16 -6.56
CA LEU A 41 14.54 11.93 -5.79
C LEU A 41 13.05 11.78 -5.46
N HIS A 42 12.40 12.87 -5.06
CA HIS A 42 10.98 12.87 -4.75
C HIS A 42 10.12 12.59 -5.99
N SER A 43 10.42 13.22 -7.12
CA SER A 43 9.73 12.98 -8.39
C SER A 43 9.90 11.56 -8.89
N ILE A 44 11.11 11.00 -8.84
CA ILE A 44 11.37 9.60 -9.20
C ILE A 44 10.53 8.67 -8.33
N SER A 45 10.51 8.91 -7.01
CA SER A 45 9.74 8.10 -6.08
C SER A 45 8.23 8.21 -6.34
N LEU A 46 7.72 9.40 -6.70
CA LEU A 46 6.32 9.62 -7.06
C LEU A 46 5.93 8.90 -8.35
N VAL A 47 6.76 8.97 -9.39
CA VAL A 47 6.53 8.25 -10.65
C VAL A 47 6.52 6.75 -10.39
N LEU A 48 7.46 6.25 -9.58
CA LEU A 48 7.51 4.85 -9.20
C LEU A 48 6.27 4.41 -8.42
N LEU A 49 5.78 5.25 -7.49
CA LEU A 49 4.51 5.00 -6.78
C LEU A 49 3.34 4.87 -7.76
N VAL A 50 3.24 5.78 -8.72
CA VAL A 50 2.16 5.78 -9.73
C VAL A 50 2.22 4.51 -10.59
N VAL A 51 3.39 4.12 -11.09
CA VAL A 51 3.57 2.92 -11.91
C VAL A 51 3.22 1.66 -11.11
N ILE A 52 3.72 1.54 -9.88
CA ILE A 52 3.42 0.37 -9.03
C ILE A 52 1.93 0.34 -8.66
N ALA A 53 1.33 1.47 -8.28
CA ALA A 53 -0.09 1.53 -7.95
C ALA A 53 -0.97 1.16 -9.15
N ALA A 54 -0.64 1.63 -10.36
CA ALA A 54 -1.33 1.24 -11.58
C ALA A 54 -1.23 -0.27 -11.85
N ALA A 55 -0.04 -0.86 -11.66
CA ALA A 55 0.14 -2.30 -11.80
C ALA A 55 -0.68 -3.10 -10.76
N VAL A 56 -0.72 -2.66 -9.49
CA VAL A 56 -1.55 -3.29 -8.45
C VAL A 56 -3.04 -3.18 -8.78
N VAL A 57 -3.49 -2.02 -9.27
CA VAL A 57 -4.89 -1.85 -9.73
C VAL A 57 -5.19 -2.83 -10.86
N GLY A 58 -4.32 -2.93 -11.87
CA GLY A 58 -4.51 -3.88 -12.97
C GLY A 58 -4.61 -5.32 -12.50
N LEU A 59 -3.63 -5.78 -11.71
CA LEU A 59 -3.61 -7.15 -11.18
C LEU A 59 -4.85 -7.46 -10.33
N LYS A 60 -5.29 -6.53 -9.47
CA LYS A 60 -6.47 -6.74 -8.62
C LYS A 60 -7.80 -6.54 -9.35
N ALA A 61 -7.83 -5.80 -10.45
CA ALA A 61 -8.97 -5.77 -11.36
C ALA A 61 -9.15 -7.14 -12.03
N GLU A 62 -8.07 -7.75 -12.54
CA GLU A 62 -8.10 -9.11 -13.10
C GLU A 62 -8.58 -10.14 -12.07
N THR A 63 -8.09 -10.07 -10.83
CA THR A 63 -8.58 -10.89 -9.70
C THR A 63 -10.10 -10.80 -9.52
N ILE A 64 -10.64 -9.57 -9.50
CA ILE A 64 -12.06 -9.36 -9.25
C ILE A 64 -12.89 -9.78 -10.45
N ASN A 65 -12.45 -9.48 -11.67
CA ASN A 65 -13.11 -9.93 -12.90
C ASN A 65 -13.19 -11.46 -12.93
N PHE A 66 -12.07 -12.15 -12.66
CA PHE A 66 -12.05 -13.60 -12.57
C PHE A 66 -13.08 -14.14 -11.56
N MET A 67 -13.16 -13.52 -10.38
CA MET A 67 -14.12 -13.93 -9.36
C MET A 67 -15.58 -13.73 -9.79
N GLU A 68 -15.91 -12.59 -10.41
CA GLU A 68 -17.27 -12.30 -10.85
C GLU A 68 -17.67 -13.20 -12.02
N ASP A 69 -16.79 -13.37 -13.01
CA ASP A 69 -17.02 -14.23 -14.18
C ASP A 69 -17.22 -15.69 -13.78
N ASN A 70 -16.54 -16.15 -12.72
CA ASN A 70 -16.58 -17.54 -12.29
C ASN A 70 -17.57 -17.84 -11.14
N LYS A 71 -18.23 -16.82 -10.58
CA LYS A 71 -19.06 -16.96 -9.37
C LYS A 71 -20.18 -17.98 -9.50
N ASP A 72 -20.80 -18.03 -10.67
CA ASP A 72 -21.96 -18.90 -10.97
C ASP A 72 -21.63 -19.95 -12.04
N THR A 73 -20.33 -20.24 -12.21
CA THR A 73 -19.84 -21.24 -13.17
C THR A 73 -19.31 -22.48 -12.46
N GLY A 74 -19.19 -23.57 -13.22
CA GLY A 74 -18.57 -24.80 -12.79
C GLY A 74 -17.91 -25.52 -13.96
N PHE A 75 -17.17 -26.57 -13.64
CA PHE A 75 -16.43 -27.37 -14.61
C PHE A 75 -16.52 -28.85 -14.23
N GLU A 76 -16.36 -29.73 -15.21
CA GLU A 76 -16.32 -31.17 -14.98
C GLU A 76 -15.03 -31.55 -14.25
N PHE A 77 -15.18 -32.03 -13.03
CA PHE A 77 -14.10 -32.59 -12.25
C PHE A 77 -14.06 -34.11 -12.46
N LYS A 78 -12.94 -34.61 -12.99
CA LYS A 78 -12.75 -36.06 -13.17
C LYS A 78 -12.50 -36.70 -11.81
N THR A 79 -13.40 -37.57 -11.39
CA THR A 79 -13.26 -38.43 -10.22
C THR A 79 -12.94 -39.86 -10.66
N ASP A 80 -12.76 -40.77 -9.70
CA ASP A 80 -12.60 -42.21 -9.97
C ASP A 80 -13.92 -42.88 -10.44
N ASP A 81 -15.03 -42.15 -10.39
CA ASP A 81 -16.36 -42.63 -10.79
C ASP A 81 -16.59 -42.53 -12.30
N PRO A 82 -17.49 -43.37 -12.87
CA PRO A 82 -17.80 -43.36 -14.29
C PRO A 82 -18.51 -42.08 -14.78
N GLN A 83 -19.04 -41.25 -13.87
CA GLN A 83 -19.64 -39.96 -14.22
C GLN A 83 -18.86 -38.80 -13.60
N PRO A 84 -18.45 -37.79 -14.40
CA PRO A 84 -17.76 -36.63 -13.89
C PRO A 84 -18.66 -35.81 -12.97
N THR A 85 -18.09 -35.24 -11.91
CA THR A 85 -18.81 -34.35 -10.99
C THR A 85 -18.64 -32.91 -11.45
N ILE A 86 -19.74 -32.15 -11.58
CA ILE A 86 -19.63 -30.72 -11.85
C ILE A 86 -19.17 -30.02 -10.57
N LEU A 87 -17.96 -29.46 -10.56
CA LEU A 87 -17.41 -28.67 -9.46
C LEU A 87 -17.54 -27.18 -9.76
N ALA A 88 -18.06 -26.40 -8.83
CA ALA A 88 -18.10 -24.94 -8.95
C ALA A 88 -16.68 -24.37 -9.08
N ALA A 89 -16.51 -23.37 -9.96
CA ALA A 89 -15.21 -22.78 -10.24
C ALA A 89 -14.57 -22.08 -9.03
N LEU A 90 -15.37 -21.66 -8.06
CA LEU A 90 -14.93 -21.01 -6.82
C LEU A 90 -15.45 -21.76 -5.59
N PRO A 91 -14.69 -21.76 -4.48
CA PRO A 91 -15.15 -22.35 -3.23
C PRO A 91 -16.23 -21.48 -2.60
N ARG A 92 -17.04 -22.07 -1.71
CA ARG A 92 -18.11 -21.38 -0.99
C ARG A 92 -17.59 -20.21 -0.16
N ASN A 93 -16.45 -20.41 0.50
CA ASN A 93 -15.82 -19.42 1.38
C ASN A 93 -14.51 -18.95 0.73
N LEU A 94 -14.60 -17.85 -0.03
CA LEU A 94 -13.44 -17.19 -0.63
C LEU A 94 -13.19 -15.84 0.04
N PHE A 95 -11.95 -15.58 0.45
CA PHE A 95 -11.55 -14.28 0.97
C PHE A 95 -11.46 -13.24 -0.15
N THR A 96 -12.40 -12.31 -0.16
CA THR A 96 -12.45 -11.22 -1.14
C THR A 96 -11.96 -9.87 -0.59
N ALA A 97 -11.95 -9.74 0.74
CA ALA A 97 -11.59 -8.49 1.41
C ALA A 97 -10.16 -8.01 1.13
N PRO A 98 -9.10 -8.85 1.16
CA PRO A 98 -7.73 -8.38 0.92
C PRO A 98 -7.53 -7.81 -0.48
N ALA A 99 -8.11 -8.44 -1.52
CA ALA A 99 -8.05 -7.95 -2.89
C ALA A 99 -8.72 -6.57 -3.03
N LYS A 100 -9.90 -6.38 -2.41
CA LYS A 100 -10.61 -5.10 -2.39
C LYS A 100 -9.83 -4.02 -1.63
N LEU A 101 -9.26 -4.35 -0.48
CA LEU A 101 -8.43 -3.42 0.30
C LEU A 101 -7.18 -2.99 -0.48
N ALA A 102 -6.49 -3.93 -1.13
CA ALA A 102 -5.33 -3.64 -1.98
C ALA A 102 -5.71 -2.75 -3.17
N LEU A 103 -6.84 -3.03 -3.83
CA LEU A 103 -7.36 -2.20 -4.92
C LEU A 103 -7.65 -0.76 -4.45
N VAL A 104 -8.35 -0.60 -3.32
CA VAL A 104 -8.68 0.72 -2.77
C VAL A 104 -7.41 1.49 -2.38
N ALA A 105 -6.47 0.85 -1.69
CA ALA A 105 -5.20 1.46 -1.32
C ALA A 105 -4.39 1.90 -2.56
N ALA A 106 -4.37 1.08 -3.61
CA ALA A 106 -3.72 1.38 -4.88
C ALA A 106 -4.41 2.53 -5.63
N ALA A 107 -5.73 2.58 -5.68
CA ALA A 107 -6.49 3.66 -6.30
C ALA A 107 -6.26 5.01 -5.59
N ILE A 108 -6.25 5.01 -4.25
CA ILE A 108 -5.91 6.20 -3.44
C ILE A 108 -4.47 6.64 -3.73
N SER A 109 -3.51 5.69 -3.70
CA SER A 109 -2.10 5.98 -4.00
C SER A 109 -1.91 6.55 -5.40
N LEU A 110 -2.64 6.04 -6.39
CA LEU A 110 -2.59 6.51 -7.76
C LEU A 110 -3.08 7.96 -7.86
N THR A 111 -4.20 8.27 -7.21
CA THR A 111 -4.79 9.61 -7.19
C THR A 111 -3.88 10.62 -6.48
N VAL A 112 -3.38 10.26 -5.29
CA VAL A 112 -2.45 11.09 -4.52
C VAL A 112 -1.13 11.28 -5.27
N GLY A 113 -0.59 10.20 -5.85
CA GLY A 113 0.64 10.20 -6.63
C GLY A 113 0.55 11.10 -7.86
N LEU A 114 -0.47 10.90 -8.70
CA LEU A 114 -0.70 11.72 -9.91
C LEU A 114 -0.91 13.19 -9.55
N GLY A 115 -1.76 13.47 -8.57
CA GLY A 115 -1.99 14.84 -8.10
C GLY A 115 -0.69 15.50 -7.67
N HIS A 116 0.13 14.80 -6.87
CA HIS A 116 1.41 15.34 -6.42
C HIS A 116 2.42 15.53 -7.56
N VAL A 117 2.51 14.60 -8.51
CA VAL A 117 3.35 14.74 -9.71
C VAL A 117 2.97 15.98 -10.50
N VAL A 118 1.67 16.20 -10.74
CA VAL A 118 1.18 17.38 -11.48
C VAL A 118 1.60 18.67 -10.76
N PHE A 119 1.42 18.76 -9.44
CA PHE A 119 1.85 19.94 -8.68
C PHE A 119 3.37 20.17 -8.76
N VAL A 120 4.16 19.12 -8.63
CA VAL A 120 5.64 19.20 -8.71
C VAL A 120 6.11 19.60 -10.10
N PHE A 121 5.45 19.13 -11.16
CA PHE A 121 5.76 19.47 -12.53
C PHE A 121 5.39 20.92 -12.88
N LEU A 122 4.19 21.36 -12.49
CA LEU A 122 3.73 22.74 -12.70
C LEU A 122 4.60 23.76 -11.96
N ASP A 123 5.08 23.39 -10.77
CA ASP A 123 5.94 24.22 -9.93
C ASP A 123 7.42 23.80 -10.01
N TRP A 124 7.86 23.27 -11.16
CA TRP A 124 9.23 22.75 -11.33
C TRP A 124 10.29 23.83 -11.28
N LYS A 125 10.05 24.97 -11.95
CA LYS A 125 11.02 26.06 -12.10
C LYS A 125 11.11 26.92 -10.84
N GLU A 126 9.97 27.32 -10.27
CA GLU A 126 9.93 28.28 -9.18
C GLU A 126 9.93 27.61 -7.80
N GLY A 127 9.21 26.49 -7.65
CA GLY A 127 9.12 25.77 -6.38
C GLY A 127 8.36 26.50 -5.27
N LYS A 128 7.84 27.70 -5.51
CA LYS A 128 7.26 28.55 -4.45
C LYS A 128 6.02 27.92 -3.83
N LYS A 129 5.18 27.25 -4.64
CA LYS A 129 3.91 26.67 -4.20
C LYS A 129 4.13 25.35 -3.46
N THR A 130 4.99 24.49 -3.99
CA THR A 130 5.33 23.17 -3.44
C THR A 130 6.21 23.26 -2.19
N GLN A 131 6.96 24.36 -2.02
CA GLN A 131 7.71 24.65 -0.79
C GLN A 131 6.90 25.36 0.29
N ALA A 132 5.66 25.81 -0.01
CA ALA A 132 4.80 26.41 0.99
C ALA A 132 4.57 25.44 2.17
N TYR A 133 4.61 25.95 3.40
CA TYR A 133 4.47 25.12 4.60
C TYR A 133 3.14 24.35 4.61
N ALA A 134 2.04 25.00 4.20
CA ALA A 134 0.73 24.39 4.11
C ALA A 134 0.72 23.20 3.14
N PHE A 135 1.33 23.35 1.96
CA PHE A 135 1.45 22.28 0.96
C PHE A 135 2.26 21.10 1.51
N ARG A 136 3.45 21.36 2.05
CA ARG A 136 4.32 20.31 2.59
C ARG A 136 3.69 19.56 3.76
N ARG A 137 3.00 20.28 4.65
CA ARG A 137 2.25 19.68 5.75
C ARG A 137 1.14 18.76 5.23
N ASN A 138 0.33 19.24 4.29
CA ASN A 138 -0.79 18.46 3.75
C ASN A 138 -0.28 17.23 2.98
N MET A 139 0.77 17.37 2.17
CA MET A 139 1.37 16.24 1.45
C MET A 139 2.01 15.23 2.39
N MET A 140 2.68 15.67 3.46
CA MET A 140 3.19 14.77 4.50
C MET A 140 2.06 13.95 5.13
N PHE A 141 0.94 14.57 5.51
CA PHE A 141 -0.21 13.84 6.06
C PHE A 141 -0.82 12.87 5.06
N LEU A 142 -0.97 13.26 3.79
CA LEU A 142 -1.51 12.40 2.75
C LEU A 142 -0.61 11.17 2.51
N HIS A 143 0.70 11.35 2.35
CA HIS A 143 1.64 10.22 2.16
C HIS A 143 1.73 9.34 3.41
N PHE A 144 1.62 9.92 4.60
CA PHE A 144 1.58 9.16 5.86
C PHE A 144 0.36 8.24 5.92
N ILE A 145 -0.85 8.79 5.73
CA ILE A 145 -2.09 7.98 5.72
C ILE A 145 -2.02 6.92 4.62
N ASN A 146 -1.55 7.30 3.43
CA ASN A 146 -1.40 6.38 2.31
C ASN A 146 -0.46 5.21 2.65
N SER A 147 0.70 5.48 3.28
CA SER A 147 1.64 4.44 3.70
C SER A 147 1.07 3.46 4.72
N ILE A 148 0.20 3.94 5.62
CA ILE A 148 -0.53 3.11 6.58
C ILE A 148 -1.55 2.22 5.86
N LEU A 149 -2.32 2.77 4.91
CA LEU A 149 -3.29 1.99 4.13
C LEU A 149 -2.61 0.87 3.33
N VAL A 150 -1.49 1.18 2.69
CA VAL A 150 -0.68 0.17 1.95
C VAL A 150 -0.14 -0.90 2.90
N LEU A 151 0.31 -0.53 4.10
CA LEU A 151 0.75 -1.48 5.12
C LEU A 151 -0.39 -2.42 5.53
N PHE A 152 -1.59 -1.89 5.83
CA PHE A 152 -2.74 -2.71 6.18
C PHE A 152 -3.13 -3.66 5.04
N ALA A 153 -3.12 -3.20 3.79
CA ALA A 153 -3.40 -4.04 2.64
C ALA A 153 -2.36 -5.16 2.47
N LEU A 154 -1.06 -4.87 2.65
CA LEU A 154 0.01 -5.87 2.63
C LEU A 154 -0.20 -6.92 3.73
N VAL A 155 -0.34 -6.48 4.98
CA VAL A 155 -0.52 -7.38 6.13
C VAL A 155 -1.76 -8.24 5.94
N SER A 156 -2.89 -7.66 5.53
CA SER A 156 -4.11 -8.41 5.26
C SER A 156 -3.90 -9.47 4.17
N THR A 157 -3.20 -9.14 3.09
CA THR A 157 -2.95 -10.08 1.99
C THR A 157 -2.11 -11.27 2.47
N TYR A 158 -1.01 -11.01 3.18
CA TYR A 158 -0.11 -12.06 3.66
C TYR A 158 -0.71 -12.92 4.77
N VAL A 159 -1.42 -12.30 5.72
CA VAL A 159 -2.10 -13.02 6.80
C VAL A 159 -3.19 -13.91 6.21
N THR A 160 -3.99 -13.38 5.29
CA THR A 160 -5.04 -14.16 4.64
C THR A 160 -4.47 -15.34 3.87
N HIS A 161 -3.43 -15.13 3.05
CA HIS A 161 -2.78 -16.22 2.32
C HIS A 161 -2.25 -17.30 3.27
N LYS A 162 -1.54 -16.91 4.33
CA LYS A 162 -1.02 -17.86 5.33
C LYS A 162 -2.12 -18.60 6.10
N SER A 163 -3.29 -17.98 6.24
CA SER A 163 -4.46 -18.58 6.90
C SER A 163 -5.36 -19.38 5.95
N SER A 164 -5.04 -19.40 4.65
CA SER A 164 -5.83 -20.12 3.66
C SER A 164 -5.79 -21.62 3.91
N SER A 165 -6.91 -22.28 3.65
CA SER A 165 -7.02 -23.73 3.68
C SER A 165 -6.38 -24.34 2.42
N HIS A 166 -6.07 -25.63 2.50
CA HIS A 166 -5.56 -26.41 1.37
C HIS A 166 -6.67 -27.30 0.77
N PHE A 167 -6.62 -27.46 -0.53
CA PHE A 167 -7.52 -28.29 -1.31
C PHE A 167 -7.30 -29.77 -1.00
N ASN A 168 -8.40 -30.50 -0.81
CA ASN A 168 -8.39 -31.93 -0.55
C ASN A 168 -9.24 -32.66 -1.58
N GLU A 169 -8.57 -33.29 -2.54
CA GLU A 169 -9.21 -34.07 -3.61
C GLU A 169 -10.08 -35.22 -3.08
N ARG A 170 -9.66 -35.88 -1.98
CA ARG A 170 -10.44 -36.98 -1.36
C ARG A 170 -11.82 -36.54 -0.91
N TYR A 171 -11.96 -35.26 -0.53
CA TYR A 171 -13.25 -34.72 -0.15
C TYR A 171 -14.22 -34.66 -1.34
N ILE A 172 -13.70 -34.33 -2.54
CA ILE A 172 -14.52 -34.30 -3.75
C ILE A 172 -14.95 -35.71 -4.12
N ASN A 173 -14.03 -36.68 -4.16
CA ASN A 173 -14.37 -38.06 -4.50
C ASN A 173 -15.41 -38.63 -3.52
N TYR A 174 -15.27 -38.38 -2.21
CA TYR A 174 -16.28 -38.79 -1.22
C TYR A 174 -17.65 -38.10 -1.38
N LYS A 175 -17.68 -36.88 -1.91
CA LYS A 175 -18.92 -36.12 -2.12
C LYS A 175 -19.57 -36.40 -3.47
N ALA A 176 -18.78 -36.77 -4.48
CA ALA A 176 -19.24 -37.19 -5.80
C ALA A 176 -20.25 -38.34 -5.69
N ASP A 177 -19.96 -39.33 -4.84
CA ASP A 177 -20.84 -40.45 -4.50
C ASP A 177 -22.25 -40.07 -4.00
N ARG A 178 -22.43 -38.82 -3.54
CA ARG A 178 -23.63 -38.36 -2.82
C ARG A 178 -24.31 -37.15 -3.45
N ALA A 179 -23.69 -36.51 -4.44
CA ALA A 179 -24.28 -35.36 -5.11
C ALA A 179 -25.26 -35.86 -6.18
N SER A 180 -26.48 -35.32 -6.20
CA SER A 180 -27.33 -35.45 -7.38
C SER A 180 -26.64 -34.74 -8.54
N SER A 181 -26.51 -35.41 -9.69
CA SER A 181 -25.82 -34.92 -10.90
C SER A 181 -26.25 -33.52 -11.34
N ASP A 182 -27.48 -33.11 -10.99
CA ASP A 182 -28.15 -31.95 -11.56
C ASP A 182 -27.76 -30.61 -10.91
N ASP A 183 -27.25 -30.59 -9.67
CA ASP A 183 -27.01 -29.35 -8.91
C ASP A 183 -25.51 -28.95 -8.80
N GLY A 184 -24.60 -29.82 -9.25
CA GLY A 184 -23.17 -29.63 -9.07
C GLY A 184 -22.73 -29.57 -7.59
N MET A 185 -21.43 -29.47 -7.37
CA MET A 185 -20.80 -29.47 -6.06
C MET A 185 -20.01 -28.17 -5.88
N ARG A 186 -20.27 -27.42 -4.81
CA ARG A 186 -19.45 -26.26 -4.43
C ARG A 186 -18.61 -26.61 -3.21
N TYR A 187 -17.28 -26.52 -3.35
CA TYR A 187 -16.35 -26.86 -2.28
C TYR A 187 -16.57 -25.98 -1.06
N ASN A 188 -16.87 -26.59 0.09
CA ASN A 188 -17.40 -25.89 1.27
C ASN A 188 -16.66 -26.17 2.58
N ILE A 189 -15.50 -26.83 2.52
CA ILE A 189 -14.65 -27.07 3.70
C ILE A 189 -13.54 -26.02 3.73
N GLY A 190 -13.39 -25.33 4.85
CA GLY A 190 -12.35 -24.32 5.02
C GLY A 190 -12.67 -22.99 4.34
N THR A 191 -11.67 -22.13 4.29
CA THR A 191 -11.72 -20.80 3.67
C THR A 191 -10.46 -20.60 2.86
N PHE A 192 -10.63 -20.15 1.62
CA PHE A 192 -9.54 -20.03 0.67
C PHE A 192 -9.29 -18.58 0.31
N ASP A 193 -8.03 -18.24 0.04
CA ASP A 193 -7.72 -17.14 -0.86
C ASP A 193 -7.67 -17.64 -2.31
N LEU A 194 -7.80 -16.72 -3.27
CA LEU A 194 -7.82 -17.10 -4.69
C LEU A 194 -6.47 -17.65 -5.16
N GLU A 195 -5.37 -17.20 -4.55
CA GLU A 195 -4.04 -17.70 -4.84
C GLU A 195 -3.95 -19.19 -4.53
N THR A 196 -4.24 -19.61 -3.29
CA THR A 196 -4.13 -21.02 -2.90
C THR A 196 -5.08 -21.89 -3.72
N TRP A 197 -6.32 -21.43 -3.91
CA TRP A 197 -7.32 -22.15 -4.71
C TRP A 197 -6.83 -22.42 -6.13
N SER A 198 -6.43 -21.37 -6.86
CA SER A 198 -5.97 -21.50 -8.25
C SER A 198 -4.62 -22.21 -8.36
N CYS A 199 -3.69 -21.96 -7.44
CA CYS A 199 -2.36 -22.57 -7.48
C CYS A 199 -2.38 -24.06 -7.18
N GLU A 200 -3.32 -24.55 -6.38
CA GLU A 200 -3.46 -25.98 -6.12
C GLU A 200 -4.24 -26.67 -7.22
N LEU A 201 -5.36 -26.10 -7.68
CA LEU A 201 -6.18 -26.72 -8.72
C LEU A 201 -5.47 -26.83 -10.07
N LYS A 202 -4.52 -25.95 -10.40
CA LYS A 202 -3.78 -26.01 -11.68
C LYS A 202 -2.99 -27.30 -11.89
N ILE A 203 -2.70 -28.06 -10.83
CA ILE A 203 -1.95 -29.33 -10.89
C ILE A 203 -2.81 -30.56 -10.61
N VAL A 204 -4.06 -30.40 -10.21
CA VAL A 204 -4.96 -31.51 -9.87
C VAL A 204 -5.46 -32.16 -11.16
N PRO A 205 -5.27 -33.47 -11.37
CA PRO A 205 -5.71 -34.17 -12.59
C PRO A 205 -7.21 -34.04 -12.85
N GLY A 206 -8.02 -34.06 -11.78
CA GLY A 206 -9.47 -33.85 -11.85
C GLY A 206 -9.89 -32.52 -12.46
N ALA A 207 -9.07 -31.47 -12.33
CA ALA A 207 -9.35 -30.12 -12.81
C ALA A 207 -8.60 -29.76 -14.10
N PHE A 208 -8.15 -30.75 -14.87
CA PHE A 208 -7.29 -30.53 -16.04
C PHE A 208 -7.90 -29.55 -17.06
N MET A 209 -9.23 -29.58 -17.26
CA MET A 209 -9.92 -28.73 -18.24
C MET A 209 -9.82 -27.22 -17.96
N VAL A 210 -9.65 -26.82 -16.70
CA VAL A 210 -9.48 -25.42 -16.26
C VAL A 210 -8.06 -25.12 -15.78
N SER A 211 -7.14 -26.08 -15.95
CA SER A 211 -5.77 -25.97 -15.42
C SER A 211 -5.00 -24.78 -15.99
N GLU A 212 -5.24 -24.40 -17.25
CA GLU A 212 -4.57 -23.26 -17.88
C GLU A 212 -5.06 -21.93 -17.30
N ASP A 213 -6.36 -21.77 -17.10
CA ASP A 213 -6.94 -20.55 -16.56
C ASP A 213 -6.54 -20.38 -15.09
N TYR A 214 -6.56 -21.46 -14.30
CA TYR A 214 -6.03 -21.42 -12.94
C TYR A 214 -4.52 -21.22 -12.88
N ARG A 215 -3.74 -21.69 -13.86
CA ARG A 215 -2.31 -21.39 -13.95
C ARG A 215 -2.07 -19.89 -14.16
N LYS A 216 -2.84 -19.26 -15.06
CA LYS A 216 -2.78 -17.80 -15.29
C LYS A 216 -3.22 -17.05 -14.03
N GLN A 217 -4.34 -17.43 -13.42
CA GLN A 217 -4.84 -16.77 -12.22
C GLN A 217 -3.87 -16.89 -11.05
N CYS A 218 -3.29 -18.07 -10.84
CA CYS A 218 -2.25 -18.29 -9.84
C CYS A 218 -1.05 -17.36 -10.06
N ALA A 219 -0.59 -17.20 -11.30
CA ALA A 219 0.51 -16.27 -11.62
C ALA A 219 0.14 -14.81 -11.33
N ILE A 220 -1.09 -14.39 -11.66
CA ILE A 220 -1.60 -13.05 -11.37
C ILE A 220 -1.68 -12.81 -9.85
N GLU A 221 -2.18 -13.76 -9.07
CA GLU A 221 -2.27 -13.61 -7.61
C GLU A 221 -0.90 -13.55 -6.93
N MET A 222 0.02 -14.45 -7.32
CA MET A 222 1.40 -14.42 -6.83
C MET A 222 2.07 -13.09 -7.15
N ALA A 223 1.96 -12.62 -8.40
CA ALA A 223 2.48 -11.32 -8.80
C ALA A 223 1.82 -10.18 -8.01
N GLY A 224 0.51 -10.24 -7.81
CA GLY A 224 -0.24 -9.28 -7.02
C GLY A 224 0.24 -9.19 -5.58
N ARG A 225 0.51 -10.33 -4.92
CA ARG A 225 1.06 -10.37 -3.57
C ARG A 225 2.49 -9.84 -3.52
N ASP A 226 3.34 -10.24 -4.46
CA ASP A 226 4.74 -9.84 -4.49
C ASP A 226 4.88 -8.34 -4.77
N MET A 227 4.02 -7.78 -5.62
CA MET A 227 3.97 -6.34 -5.93
C MET A 227 3.57 -5.47 -4.72
N MET A 228 2.91 -6.02 -3.70
CA MET A 228 2.61 -5.26 -2.48
C MET A 228 3.87 -4.91 -1.68
N ILE A 229 4.96 -5.68 -1.79
CA ILE A 229 6.24 -5.38 -1.11
C ILE A 229 6.88 -4.10 -1.65
N PRO A 230 7.24 -3.98 -2.95
CA PRO A 230 7.82 -2.75 -3.47
C PRO A 230 6.84 -1.58 -3.35
N PHE A 231 5.52 -1.83 -3.43
CA PHE A 231 4.52 -0.80 -3.18
C PHE A 231 4.65 -0.19 -1.78
N LEU A 232 4.77 -1.03 -0.74
CA LEU A 232 5.00 -0.57 0.62
C LEU A 232 6.31 0.21 0.72
N ILE A 233 7.41 -0.33 0.21
CA ILE A 233 8.73 0.29 0.30
C ILE A 233 8.70 1.71 -0.28
N VAL A 234 8.12 1.88 -1.47
CA VAL A 234 8.04 3.18 -2.15
C VAL A 234 7.12 4.14 -1.40
N ALA A 235 5.98 3.67 -0.90
CA ALA A 235 5.08 4.49 -0.09
C ALA A 235 5.76 5.00 1.19
N TRP A 236 6.56 4.16 1.87
CA TRP A 236 7.32 4.55 3.06
C TRP A 236 8.48 5.49 2.73
N VAL A 237 9.18 5.28 1.62
CA VAL A 237 10.22 6.21 1.15
C VAL A 237 9.61 7.59 0.90
N LEU A 238 8.46 7.68 0.22
CA LEU A 238 7.78 8.95 -0.02
C LEU A 238 7.29 9.63 1.27
N CYS A 239 6.76 8.84 2.21
CA CYS A 239 6.40 9.33 3.54
C CYS A 239 7.63 9.92 4.26
N GLY A 240 8.74 9.17 4.29
CA GLY A 240 10.01 9.61 4.89
C GLY A 240 10.57 10.86 4.23
N LEU A 241 10.55 10.94 2.89
CA LEU A 241 10.95 12.14 2.14
C LEU A 241 10.06 13.34 2.46
N SER A 242 8.75 13.13 2.59
CA SER A 242 7.80 14.20 2.93
C SER A 242 8.03 14.74 4.34
N ILE A 243 8.29 13.85 5.31
CA ILE A 243 8.66 14.22 6.69
C ILE A 243 10.00 14.96 6.70
N TRP A 244 11.00 14.43 5.98
CA TRP A 244 12.32 15.05 5.87
C TRP A 244 12.25 16.46 5.29
N GLN A 245 11.46 16.68 4.24
CA GLN A 245 11.23 18.01 3.65
C GLN A 245 10.51 18.98 4.60
N MET A 246 9.66 18.46 5.49
CA MET A 246 8.98 19.27 6.51
C MET A 246 9.96 19.73 7.59
N ILE A 247 10.86 18.84 8.05
CA ILE A 247 11.85 19.12 9.10
C ILE A 247 13.04 19.94 8.56
N GLY A 248 13.51 19.65 7.34
CA GLY A 248 14.82 20.08 6.83
C GLY A 248 14.91 21.48 6.23
N CYS A 249 13.84 22.28 6.23
CA CYS A 249 13.83 23.57 5.53
C CYS A 249 13.11 24.67 6.33
N ARG A 250 13.86 25.67 6.85
CA ARG A 250 13.23 26.86 7.45
C ARG A 250 14.03 28.18 7.38
N ARG A 251 13.44 29.13 6.63
CA ARG A 251 13.67 30.60 6.59
C ARG A 251 14.96 31.07 5.95
N ASP A 252 14.79 32.15 5.16
CA ASP A 252 15.84 32.94 4.54
C ASP A 252 16.88 33.37 5.59
N ALA A 253 18.10 33.68 5.17
CA ALA A 253 19.23 34.06 6.03
C ALA A 253 18.90 35.19 7.04
N ASN A 254 17.84 35.97 6.76
CA ASN A 254 17.34 37.06 7.57
C ASN A 254 16.28 36.66 8.62
N GLY A 255 15.94 35.36 8.76
CA GLY A 255 14.91 34.90 9.70
C GLY A 255 13.48 35.28 9.29
N GLU A 256 13.30 35.87 8.11
CA GLU A 256 11.98 36.16 7.57
C GLU A 256 11.32 34.87 7.05
N ARG A 257 10.00 34.74 7.28
CA ARG A 257 9.23 33.68 6.63
C ARG A 257 9.36 33.98 5.14
N ILE A 258 9.85 33.03 4.32
CA ILE A 258 9.74 33.14 2.86
C ILE A 258 8.28 33.48 2.59
N LYS A 259 8.03 34.72 2.14
CA LYS A 259 6.70 35.21 1.83
C LYS A 259 6.25 34.46 0.57
N THR A 260 5.71 33.27 0.77
CA THR A 260 4.85 32.65 -0.25
C THR A 260 3.58 33.50 -0.30
N GLU A 261 3.02 33.81 -1.47
CA GLU A 261 1.78 34.62 -1.64
C GLU A 261 0.67 34.27 -0.62
N GLN A 262 0.54 32.99 -0.25
CA GLN A 262 -0.43 32.53 0.75
C GLN A 262 -0.21 33.11 2.17
N VAL A 263 1.03 33.38 2.56
CA VAL A 263 1.36 34.03 3.85
C VAL A 263 0.96 35.51 3.81
N GLU A 264 1.00 36.16 2.64
CA GLU A 264 0.54 37.54 2.50
C GLU A 264 -1.00 37.63 2.61
N VAL A 265 -1.72 36.65 2.04
CA VAL A 265 -3.18 36.54 2.17
C VAL A 265 -3.61 36.13 3.59
N GLU A 266 -2.92 35.18 4.23
CA GLU A 266 -3.23 34.77 5.61
C GLU A 266 -2.83 35.82 6.65
N MET A 267 -1.70 36.52 6.48
CA MET A 267 -1.32 37.62 7.38
C MET A 267 -2.12 38.90 7.11
N GLY A 268 -2.56 39.15 5.88
CA GLY A 268 -3.51 40.22 5.56
C GLY A 268 -4.85 40.04 6.26
N LYS A 269 -5.32 38.79 6.42
CA LYS A 269 -6.52 38.47 7.22
C LYS A 269 -6.32 38.64 8.73
N MET A 270 -5.10 38.52 9.24
CA MET A 270 -4.79 38.74 10.66
C MET A 270 -4.49 40.21 11.00
N ASN A 271 -4.15 41.02 10.00
CA ASN A 271 -3.89 42.45 10.16
C ASN A 271 -5.11 43.33 9.78
N ALA A 272 -6.23 42.73 9.37
CA ALA A 272 -7.50 43.42 9.23
C ALA A 272 -8.18 43.49 10.61
N VAL A 273 -7.73 44.44 11.43
CA VAL A 273 -8.48 44.99 12.57
C VAL A 273 -8.92 46.38 12.19
#